data_AF-A0A6N7CD71-F1
#
_entry.id   AF-A0A6N7CD71-F1
#
_cell.length_a   1.000
_cell.length_b   1.000
_cell.length_c   1.000
_cell.angle_alpha   90.00
_cell.angle_beta   90.00
_cell.angle_gamma   90.00
#
_symmetry.space_group_name_H-M   'P 1'
#
loop_
_entity.id
_entity.type
_entity.pdbx_description
1 polymer ?
#
loop_
_entity_poly.entity_id
_entity_poly.type
_entity_poly.pdbx_seq_one_letter_code
_entity_poly.pdbx_strand_id
1 'polypeptide(L)'
;MEFKKFLTAIDKAVPDELDVHLVCDNLATHKTPAVGDWLAKHPRFHVHFTPTGSSWINQVERWFAFLTDQLLRRGVHKSVAALEKDVRNWIKTWNDDPKPFVWHKTAEEILDSLAKYISRISDAGH
;
A
#
# COMPACT_ATOMS: atom_id res chain seq x y z
N MET A 1 5.29 15.30 8.65
CA MET A 1 5.41 13.84 8.49
C MET A 1 4.68 13.44 7.20
N GLU A 2 5.34 12.72 6.30
CA GLU A 2 4.84 12.49 4.92
C GLU A 2 3.57 11.65 4.86
N PHE A 3 3.44 10.61 5.68
CA PHE A 3 2.24 9.76 5.68
C PHE A 3 0.97 10.54 6.05
N LYS A 4 1.05 11.43 7.06
CA LYS A 4 -0.08 12.31 7.41
C LYS A 4 -0.48 13.24 6.27
N LYS A 5 0.48 13.79 5.53
CA LYS A 5 0.19 14.63 4.34
C LYS A 5 -0.54 13.80 3.27
N PHE A 6 -0.13 12.54 3.09
CA PHE A 6 -0.79 11.61 2.18
C PHE A 6 -2.23 11.32 2.61
N LEU A 7 -2.48 11.04 3.89
CA LEU A 7 -3.83 10.87 4.44
C LEU A 7 -4.71 12.10 4.18
N THR A 8 -4.18 13.30 4.39
CA THR A 8 -4.90 14.55 4.08
C THR A 8 -5.17 14.73 2.59
N ALA A 9 -4.32 14.21 1.70
CA ALA A 9 -4.56 14.25 0.26
C ALA A 9 -5.68 13.28 -0.14
N ILE A 10 -5.72 12.09 0.45
CA ILE A 10 -6.80 11.11 0.23
C ILE A 10 -8.14 11.69 0.72
N ASP A 11 -8.15 12.27 1.92
CA ASP A 11 -9.35 12.87 2.51
C ASP A 11 -9.99 13.94 1.61
N LYS A 12 -9.18 14.71 0.88
CA LYS A 12 -9.66 15.69 -0.10
C LYS A 12 -10.13 15.08 -1.41
N ALA A 13 -9.64 13.90 -1.77
CA ALA A 13 -9.88 13.26 -3.07
C ALA A 13 -11.05 12.27 -3.03
N VAL A 14 -11.33 11.68 -1.87
CA VAL A 14 -12.42 10.71 -1.69
C VAL A 14 -13.66 11.42 -1.16
N PRO A 15 -14.84 11.27 -1.80
CA PRO A 15 -16.11 11.82 -1.32
C PRO A 15 -16.35 11.57 0.18
N ASP A 16 -16.90 12.56 0.88
CA ASP A 16 -17.01 12.58 2.35
C ASP A 16 -17.90 11.46 2.90
N GLU A 17 -18.86 10.99 2.09
CA GLU A 17 -19.81 9.94 2.43
C GLU A 17 -19.22 8.51 2.37
N LEU A 18 -18.00 8.34 1.86
CA LEU A 18 -17.37 7.03 1.73
C LEU A 18 -16.40 6.75 2.88
N ASP A 19 -16.45 5.51 3.36
CA ASP A 19 -15.42 4.93 4.20
C ASP A 19 -14.14 4.66 3.39
N VAL A 20 -13.00 4.91 4.01
CA VAL A 20 -11.67 4.77 3.41
C VAL A 20 -10.92 3.63 4.09
N HIS A 21 -10.80 2.50 3.40
CA HIS A 21 -10.04 1.35 3.87
C HIS A 21 -8.62 1.37 3.30
N LEU A 22 -7.64 1.68 4.15
CA LEU A 22 -6.23 1.70 3.80
C LEU A 22 -5.60 0.35 4.17
N VAL A 23 -5.06 -0.37 3.19
CA VAL A 23 -4.23 -1.56 3.43
C VAL A 23 -2.77 -1.13 3.39
N CYS A 24 -2.05 -1.28 4.50
CA CYS A 24 -0.67 -0.80 4.65
C CYS A 24 0.27 -1.91 5.12
N ASP A 25 1.55 -1.78 4.76
CA ASP A 25 2.59 -2.58 5.40
C ASP A 25 2.85 -2.13 6.85
N ASN A 26 3.66 -2.89 7.58
CA ASN A 26 3.95 -2.64 8.99
C ASN A 26 4.99 -1.53 9.26
N LEU A 27 5.27 -0.65 8.30
CA LEU A 27 6.28 0.39 8.46
C LEU A 27 5.96 1.34 9.63
N ALA A 28 6.97 1.63 10.47
CA ALA A 28 6.80 2.41 11.70
C ALA A 28 6.25 3.83 11.45
N THR A 29 6.48 4.40 10.27
CA THR A 29 5.95 5.72 9.87
C THR A 29 4.41 5.76 9.83
N HIS A 30 3.75 4.62 9.67
CA HIS A 30 2.29 4.51 9.69
C HIS A 30 1.70 4.52 11.11
N LYS A 31 2.54 4.35 12.15
CA LYS A 31 2.11 4.12 13.54
C LYS A 31 2.56 5.21 14.51
N THR A 32 2.96 6.37 13.99
CA THR A 32 3.43 7.47 14.84
C THR A 32 2.27 8.12 15.60
N PRO A 33 2.53 8.78 16.74
CA PRO A 33 1.49 9.48 17.51
C PRO A 33 0.70 10.48 16.65
N ALA A 34 1.40 11.23 15.80
CA ALA A 34 0.77 12.21 14.92
C ALA A 34 -0.19 11.59 13.88
N VAL A 35 0.02 10.33 13.50
CA VAL A 35 -0.89 9.58 12.62
C VAL A 35 -2.06 9.04 13.44
N GLY A 36 -1.80 8.48 14.63
CA GLY A 36 -2.86 8.04 15.55
C GLY A 36 -3.84 9.17 15.90
N ASP A 37 -3.33 10.34 16.28
CA ASP A 37 -4.13 11.53 16.58
C ASP A 37 -4.95 12.02 15.38
N TRP A 38 -4.44 11.81 14.16
CA TRP A 38 -5.16 12.17 12.94
C TRP A 38 -6.28 11.18 12.70
N LEU A 39 -6.02 9.86 12.75
CA LEU A 39 -7.03 8.82 12.54
C LEU A 39 -8.17 8.91 13.57
N ALA A 40 -7.86 9.23 14.83
CA ALA A 40 -8.87 9.44 15.87
C ALA A 40 -9.85 10.58 15.55
N LYS A 41 -9.44 11.56 14.74
CA LYS A 41 -10.27 12.69 14.29
C LYS A 41 -11.01 12.42 12.97
N HIS A 42 -10.69 11.33 12.27
CA HIS A 42 -11.23 10.99 10.96
C HIS A 42 -11.78 9.56 10.99
N PRO A 43 -12.93 9.32 11.67
CA PRO A 43 -13.42 7.96 11.94
C PRO A 43 -13.77 7.14 10.68
N ARG A 44 -13.97 7.78 9.53
CA ARG A 44 -14.15 7.12 8.22
C ARG A 44 -12.89 6.44 7.68
N PHE A 45 -11.72 6.68 8.28
CA PHE A 45 -10.47 6.08 7.85
C PHE A 45 -10.17 4.82 8.67
N HIS A 46 -10.13 3.68 8.00
CA HIS A 46 -9.81 2.38 8.59
C HIS A 46 -8.48 1.86 8.06
N VAL A 47 -7.47 1.81 8.93
CA VAL A 47 -6.14 1.29 8.56
C VAL A 47 -6.02 -0.18 8.93
N HIS A 48 -5.73 -1.00 7.92
CA HIS A 48 -5.52 -2.44 8.01
C HIS A 48 -4.06 -2.75 7.71
N PHE A 49 -3.36 -3.34 8.67
CA PHE A 49 -1.96 -3.71 8.50
C PHE A 49 -1.83 -5.13 7.97
N THR A 50 -1.05 -5.33 6.91
CA THR A 50 -0.71 -6.68 6.45
C THR A 50 0.12 -7.39 7.53
N PRO A 51 -0.08 -8.70 7.77
CA PRO A 51 0.75 -9.44 8.71
C PRO A 51 2.24 -9.38 8.35
N THR A 52 3.11 -9.51 9.35
CA THR A 52 4.57 -9.53 9.14
C THR A 52 4.95 -10.62 8.14
N GLY A 53 5.81 -10.29 7.18
CA GLY A 53 6.23 -11.21 6.12
C GLY A 53 5.19 -11.48 5.03
N SER A 54 4.05 -10.76 5.04
CA SER A 54 2.93 -10.99 4.11
C SER A 54 2.80 -9.93 3.03
N SER A 55 3.92 -9.39 2.58
CA SER A 55 3.98 -8.30 1.59
C SER A 55 3.29 -8.67 0.26
N TRP A 56 3.19 -9.96 -0.06
CA TRP A 56 2.48 -10.50 -1.23
C TRP A 56 0.98 -10.19 -1.31
N ILE A 57 0.34 -9.85 -0.17
CA ILE A 57 -1.06 -9.43 -0.11
C ILE A 57 -1.23 -7.92 -0.40
N ASN A 58 -0.13 -7.16 -0.27
CA ASN A 58 -0.12 -5.72 -0.50
C ASN A 58 -0.10 -5.43 -2.00
N GLN A 59 -1.23 -4.99 -2.55
CA GLN A 59 -1.37 -4.78 -3.99
C GLN A 59 -0.48 -3.66 -4.52
N VAL A 60 -0.12 -2.66 -3.70
CA VAL A 60 0.77 -1.58 -4.14
C VAL A 60 2.16 -2.11 -4.51
N GLU A 61 2.63 -3.17 -3.84
CA GLU A 61 3.90 -3.81 -4.17
C GLU A 61 3.84 -4.51 -5.53
N ARG A 62 2.68 -5.07 -5.90
CA ARG A 62 2.46 -5.61 -7.25
C ARG A 62 2.50 -4.50 -8.29
N TRP A 63 1.85 -3.37 -8.01
CA TRP A 63 1.91 -2.19 -8.87
C TRP A 63 3.34 -1.69 -9.08
N PHE A 64 4.14 -1.61 -8.01
CA PHE A 64 5.56 -1.26 -8.11
C PHE A 64 6.37 -2.29 -8.91
N ALA A 65 6.02 -3.57 -8.84
CA ALA A 65 6.64 -4.60 -9.67
C ALA A 65 6.34 -4.39 -11.16
N PHE A 66 5.13 -3.97 -11.54
CA PHE A 66 4.81 -3.60 -12.93
C PHE A 66 5.61 -2.39 -13.41
N LEU A 67 5.65 -1.31 -12.62
CA LEU A 67 6.48 -0.15 -12.92
C LEU A 67 7.94 -0.56 -13.12
N THR A 68 8.44 -1.44 -12.24
CA THR A 68 9.82 -1.91 -12.30
C THR A 68 10.10 -2.73 -13.57
N ASP A 69 9.24 -3.68 -13.91
CA ASP A 69 9.45 -4.56 -15.07
C ASP A 69 9.26 -3.84 -16.41
N GLN A 70 8.26 -2.96 -16.49
CA GLN A 70 7.91 -2.29 -17.73
C GLN A 70 8.78 -1.08 -18.02
N LEU A 71 9.15 -0.32 -16.99
CA LEU A 71 9.90 0.93 -17.15
C LEU A 71 11.34 0.82 -16.65
N LEU A 72 11.54 0.49 -15.37
CA LEU A 72 12.86 0.67 -14.73
C LEU A 72 13.92 -0.32 -15.22
N ARG A 73 13.56 -1.60 -15.43
CA ARG A 73 14.51 -2.62 -15.88
C ARG A 73 14.85 -2.53 -17.37
N ARG A 74 13.95 -1.97 -18.17
CA ARG A 74 14.06 -1.90 -19.64
C ARG A 74 14.45 -0.52 -20.15
N GLY A 75 14.47 0.49 -19.27
CA GLY A 75 14.77 1.88 -19.59
C GLY A 75 16.24 2.25 -19.41
N VAL A 76 16.73 3.15 -20.27
CA VAL A 76 18.02 3.84 -20.09
C VAL A 76 17.72 5.31 -19.79
N HIS A 77 17.76 5.67 -18.51
CA HIS A 77 17.47 7.03 -18.07
C HIS A 77 18.76 7.83 -17.94
N LYS A 78 18.88 8.92 -18.71
CA LYS A 78 20.12 9.72 -18.80
C LYS A 78 20.27 10.76 -17.68
N SER A 79 19.25 10.93 -16.83
CA SER A 79 19.24 11.81 -15.66
C SER A 79 18.08 11.49 -14.73
N VAL A 80 18.13 11.99 -13.48
CA VAL A 80 17.01 11.88 -12.52
C VAL A 80 15.75 12.55 -13.04
N ALA A 81 15.87 13.74 -13.66
CA ALA A 81 14.72 14.45 -14.23
C ALA A 81 14.06 13.65 -15.38
N ALA A 82 14.85 12.95 -16.19
CA ALA A 82 14.32 12.06 -17.22
C ALA A 82 13.57 10.88 -16.60
N LEU A 83 14.14 10.23 -15.58
CA LEU A 83 13.49 9.15 -14.84
C LEU A 83 12.15 9.60 -14.22
N GLU A 84 12.12 10.75 -13.55
CA GLU A 84 10.90 11.29 -12.95
C GLU A 84 9.81 11.54 -14.00
N LYS A 85 10.19 12.12 -15.15
CA LYS A 85 9.27 12.35 -16.27
C LYS A 85 8.70 11.03 -16.79
N ASP A 86 9.55 10.03 -16.97
CA ASP A 86 9.15 8.73 -17.49
C ASP A 86 8.21 8.00 -16.51
N VAL A 87 8.49 8.04 -15.20
CA VAL A 87 7.60 7.49 -14.17
C VAL A 87 6.25 8.19 -14.19
N ARG A 88 6.20 9.52 -14.27
CA ARG A 88 4.93 10.28 -14.36
C ARG A 88 4.13 9.92 -15.61
N ASN A 89 4.80 9.77 -16.75
CA ASN A 89 4.15 9.35 -17.99
C ASN A 89 3.59 7.94 -17.87
N TRP A 90 4.36 7.00 -17.31
CA TRP A 90 3.90 5.63 -17.09
C TRP A 90 2.69 5.58 -16.17
N ILE A 91 2.68 6.35 -15.07
CA ILE A 91 1.52 6.48 -14.16
C ILE A 91 0.30 7.01 -14.92
N LYS A 92 0.47 8.04 -15.76
CA LYS A 92 -0.62 8.61 -16.55
C LYS A 92 -1.21 7.54 -17.47
N THR A 93 -0.38 6.84 -18.24
CA THR A 93 -0.81 5.76 -19.13
C THR A 93 -1.50 4.62 -18.37
N TRP A 94 -0.99 4.24 -17.19
CA TRP A 94 -1.64 3.23 -16.35
C TRP A 94 -3.05 3.67 -15.91
N ASN A 95 -3.21 4.95 -15.56
CA ASN A 95 -4.48 5.49 -15.09
C ASN A 95 -5.51 5.74 -16.20
N ASP A 96 -5.11 5.74 -17.48
CA ASP A 96 -6.04 5.88 -18.61
C ASP A 96 -6.89 4.61 -18.82
N ASP A 97 -6.36 3.42 -18.48
CA ASP A 97 -7.08 2.13 -18.44
C ASP A 97 -6.59 1.30 -17.24
N PRO A 98 -6.98 1.67 -16.00
CA PRO A 98 -6.47 1.01 -14.81
C PRO A 98 -7.04 -0.40 -14.71
N LYS A 99 -6.18 -1.39 -14.50
CA LYS A 99 -6.58 -2.78 -14.23
C LYS A 99 -6.49 -3.05 -12.73
N PRO A 100 -7.62 -3.09 -12.00
CA PRO A 100 -7.60 -3.37 -10.58
C PRO A 100 -7.00 -4.75 -10.30
N PHE A 101 -6.20 -4.86 -9.24
CA PHE A 101 -5.73 -6.17 -8.80
C PHE A 101 -6.84 -6.88 -8.05
N VAL A 102 -7.02 -8.16 -8.36
CA VAL A 102 -7.99 -9.02 -7.72
C VAL A 102 -7.26 -9.94 -6.75
N TRP A 103 -7.71 -9.99 -5.50
CA TRP A 103 -7.30 -11.05 -4.58
C TRP A 103 -7.95 -12.36 -5.02
N HIS A 104 -7.15 -13.30 -5.51
CA HIS A 104 -7.65 -14.60 -5.96
C HIS A 104 -7.86 -15.61 -4.82
N LYS A 105 -7.16 -15.43 -3.70
CA LYS A 105 -7.32 -16.29 -2.53
C LYS A 105 -8.45 -15.78 -1.66
N THR A 106 -9.25 -16.68 -1.10
CA THR A 106 -10.26 -16.30 -0.10
C THR A 106 -9.61 -15.86 1.21
N ALA A 107 -10.38 -15.21 2.07
CA ALA A 107 -9.91 -14.81 3.39
C ALA A 107 -9.43 -16.02 4.20
N GLU A 108 -10.15 -17.14 4.13
CA GLU A 108 -9.80 -18.41 4.80
C GLU A 108 -8.48 -18.96 4.27
N GLU A 109 -8.29 -19.02 2.94
CA GLU A 109 -7.03 -19.50 2.36
C GLU A 109 -5.84 -18.61 2.71
N ILE A 110 -6.06 -17.29 2.82
CA ILE A 110 -5.06 -16.34 3.29
C ILE A 110 -4.74 -16.66 4.75
N LEU A 111 -5.75 -16.76 5.63
CA LEU A 111 -5.58 -17.05 7.05
C LEU A 111 -4.87 -18.39 7.29
N ASP A 112 -5.22 -19.44 6.55
CA ASP A 112 -4.57 -20.74 6.63
C ASP A 112 -3.09 -20.68 6.20
N SER A 113 -2.79 -19.90 5.16
CA SER A 113 -1.40 -19.69 4.73
C SER A 113 -0.58 -18.92 5.78
N LEU A 114 -1.24 -18.05 6.53
CA LEU A 114 -0.65 -17.27 7.62
C LEU A 114 -0.60 -18.06 8.93
N ALA A 115 -1.47 -19.05 9.15
CA ALA A 115 -1.55 -19.82 10.39
C ALA A 115 -0.19 -20.43 10.77
N LYS A 116 0.58 -20.90 9.78
CA LYS A 116 1.96 -21.42 9.98
C LYS A 116 2.97 -20.36 10.41
N TYR A 117 2.74 -19.09 10.07
CA TYR A 117 3.57 -17.96 10.49
C TYR A 117 3.10 -17.40 11.84
N ILE A 118 1.79 -17.30 12.05
CA ILE A 118 1.17 -16.81 13.30
C ILE A 118 1.49 -17.77 14.45
N SER A 119 1.43 -19.09 14.24
CA SER A 119 1.79 -20.08 15.28
C SER A 119 3.24 -19.98 15.74
N ARG A 120 4.17 -19.62 14.83
CA ARG A 120 5.59 -19.40 15.18
C ARG A 120 5.84 -18.11 15.96
N ILE A 121 4.96 -17.13 15.82
CA ILE A 121 5.05 -15.85 16.56
C ILE A 121 4.43 -15.99 17.94
N SER A 122 3.39 -16.82 18.13
CA SER A 122 2.82 -17.10 19.45
C SER A 122 3.73 -17.93 20.36
N ASP A 123 4.65 -18.72 19.80
CA ASP A 123 5.68 -19.46 20.56
C ASP A 123 6.92 -18.61 20.88
N ALA A 124 7.01 -17.37 20.38
CA ALA A 124 8.01 -16.41 20.82
C ALA A 124 7.46 -15.69 22.06
N GLY A 125 7.67 -16.32 23.21
CA GLY A 125 7.12 -16.02 24.54
C GLY A 125 6.82 -14.55 24.88
N HIS A 126 5.64 -14.39 25.50
CA HIS A 126 5.45 -13.44 26.60
C HIS A 126 6.07 -13.99 27.89
#